data_AF-A0A5M8SU00-F1
#
_entry.id   AF-A0A5M8SU00-F1
#
_cell.length_a   1.000
_cell.length_b   1.000
_cell.length_c   1.000
_cell.angle_alpha   90.00
_cell.angle_beta   90.00
_cell.angle_gamma   90.00
#
_symmetry.space_group_name_H-M   'P 1'
#
loop_
_entity.id
_entity.type
_entity.pdbx_description
1 polymer ?
#
loop_
_entity_poly.entity_id
_entity_poly.type
_entity_poly.pdbx_seq_one_letter_code
_entity_poly.pdbx_strand_id
1 'polypeptide(L)'
;MKLLAKINLVLVLVFSIGMLLIAHYARNFLTEDARQQVLQQAELMEASASATKDYTDQEVSPLLEQTPQHNATFLPQTIPFYAANATFKRIRATYPEYVIREAALNPTNLDDRALDWEADLINYFRNNSGQTQHVGERGTPTGPMLYAATPILAASGCLTCHSDASLAPKAMLARYGRDHGFGWRPSEVVGAQIVSVPMSVAIGKADNGLRSLLFGLGAIFLLTIVLLDIALYLIVIRPLRRVSRNADIISKGQLEMPPLEVKGKDEIAEVTASFNRMHTSLIKAFEMLN
;
A
#
# COMPACT_ATOMS: atom_id res chain seq x y z
N MET A 1 -10.42 29.06 -33.37
CA MET A 1 -10.99 28.49 -32.12
C MET A 1 -11.64 29.58 -31.29
N LYS A 2 -12.87 29.37 -30.79
CA LYS A 2 -13.54 30.29 -29.84
C LYS A 2 -12.70 30.41 -28.56
N LEU A 3 -12.76 31.56 -27.87
CA LEU A 3 -11.97 31.85 -26.66
C LEU A 3 -12.08 30.73 -25.58
N LEU A 4 -13.31 30.24 -25.32
CA LEU A 4 -13.57 29.10 -24.43
C LEU A 4 -12.75 27.86 -24.78
N ALA A 5 -12.67 27.51 -26.07
CA ALA A 5 -11.95 26.31 -26.49
C ALA A 5 -10.44 26.43 -26.25
N LYS A 6 -9.86 27.63 -26.39
CA LYS A 6 -8.45 27.87 -26.06
C LYS A 6 -8.19 27.73 -24.57
N ILE A 7 -9.06 28.31 -23.74
CA ILE A 7 -8.93 28.26 -22.28
C ILE A 7 -9.12 26.84 -21.76
N ASN A 8 -10.15 26.12 -22.24
CA ASN A 8 -10.39 24.74 -21.83
C ASN A 8 -9.26 23.80 -22.27
N LEU A 9 -8.64 24.04 -23.43
CA LEU A 9 -7.45 23.28 -23.84
C LEU A 9 -6.30 23.46 -22.84
N VAL A 10 -6.04 24.68 -22.39
CA VAL A 10 -5.01 24.96 -21.38
C VAL A 10 -5.39 24.34 -20.03
N LEU A 11 -6.63 24.49 -19.57
CA LEU A 11 -7.10 23.94 -18.30
C LEU A 11 -7.00 22.41 -18.28
N VAL A 12 -7.48 21.75 -19.34
CA VAL A 12 -7.39 20.28 -19.45
C VAL A 12 -5.93 19.84 -19.44
N LEU A 13 -5.03 20.54 -20.15
CA LEU A 13 -3.62 20.20 -20.17
C LEU A 13 -2.99 20.34 -18.78
N VAL A 14 -3.22 21.46 -18.09
CA VAL A 14 -2.68 21.72 -16.74
C VAL A 14 -3.22 20.69 -15.74
N PHE A 15 -4.54 20.44 -15.73
CA PHE A 15 -5.13 19.46 -14.82
C PHE A 15 -4.68 18.04 -15.15
N SER A 16 -4.51 17.68 -16.42
CA SER A 16 -4.00 16.36 -16.79
C SER A 16 -2.58 16.15 -16.30
N ILE A 17 -1.71 17.16 -16.43
CA ILE A 17 -0.34 17.10 -15.90
C ILE A 17 -0.36 16.97 -14.37
N GLY A 18 -1.15 17.79 -13.68
CA GLY A 18 -1.31 17.70 -12.22
C GLY A 18 -1.83 16.33 -11.76
N MET A 19 -2.83 15.80 -12.47
CA MET A 19 -3.39 14.47 -12.22
C MET A 19 -2.35 13.37 -12.38
N LEU A 20 -1.52 13.43 -13.42
CA LEU A 20 -0.44 12.45 -13.65
C LEU A 20 0.62 12.49 -12.54
N LEU A 21 1.02 13.69 -12.12
CA LEU A 21 1.98 13.86 -11.02
C LEU A 21 1.42 13.30 -9.70
N ILE A 22 0.17 13.63 -9.37
CA ILE A 22 -0.51 13.12 -8.18
C ILE A 22 -0.68 11.61 -8.27
N ALA A 23 -1.09 11.07 -9.41
CA ALA A 23 -1.25 9.63 -9.61
C ALA A 23 0.07 8.88 -9.40
N HIS A 24 1.17 9.40 -9.95
CA HIS A 24 2.49 8.80 -9.79
C HIS A 24 2.94 8.81 -8.32
N TYR A 25 2.85 9.96 -7.65
CA TYR A 25 3.24 10.09 -6.25
C TYR A 25 2.36 9.22 -5.33
N ALA A 26 1.04 9.30 -5.49
CA ALA A 26 0.09 8.54 -4.68
C ALA A 26 0.25 7.04 -4.87
N ARG A 27 0.54 6.57 -6.09
CA ARG A 27 0.80 5.14 -6.35
C ARG A 27 2.00 4.65 -5.55
N ASN A 28 3.12 5.37 -5.59
CA ASN A 28 4.33 4.97 -4.86
C ASN A 28 4.09 5.00 -3.35
N PHE A 29 3.48 6.09 -2.85
CA PHE A 29 3.14 6.25 -1.44
C PHE A 29 2.22 5.12 -0.94
N LEU A 30 1.12 4.84 -1.64
CA LEU A 30 0.16 3.80 -1.25
C LEU A 30 0.74 2.38 -1.36
N THR A 31 1.64 2.14 -2.31
CA THR A 31 2.30 0.82 -2.45
C THR A 31 3.28 0.58 -1.31
N GLU A 32 4.08 1.59 -0.95
CA GLU A 32 5.01 1.50 0.17
C GLU A 32 4.25 1.37 1.50
N ASP A 33 3.20 2.15 1.70
CA ASP A 33 2.34 2.04 2.88
C ASP A 33 1.70 0.64 2.98
N ALA A 34 1.22 0.08 1.87
CA ALA A 34 0.71 -1.29 1.83
C ALA A 34 1.78 -2.32 2.22
N ARG A 35 3.03 -2.16 1.74
CA ARG A 35 4.15 -3.03 2.12
C ARG A 35 4.44 -2.94 3.62
N GLN A 36 4.49 -1.73 4.17
CA GLN A 36 4.74 -1.50 5.61
C GLN A 36 3.63 -2.11 6.47
N GLN A 37 2.36 -1.98 6.07
CA GLN A 37 1.24 -2.62 6.76
C GLN A 37 1.36 -4.16 6.77
N VAL A 38 1.77 -4.77 5.65
CA VAL A 38 1.99 -6.22 5.57
C VAL A 38 3.16 -6.65 6.46
N LEU A 39 4.25 -5.88 6.50
CA LEU A 39 5.37 -6.15 7.38
C LEU A 39 4.96 -6.09 8.86
N GLN A 40 4.24 -5.05 9.28
CA GLN A 40 3.72 -4.94 10.65
C GLN A 40 2.80 -6.11 11.03
N GLN A 41 1.99 -6.61 10.08
CA GLN A 41 1.19 -7.82 10.30
C GLN A 41 2.08 -9.06 10.52
N ALA A 42 3.15 -9.21 9.73
CA ALA A 42 4.09 -10.30 9.88
C ALA A 42 4.81 -10.24 11.24
N GLU A 43 5.26 -9.06 11.65
CA GLU A 43 5.90 -8.83 12.96
C GLU A 43 4.94 -9.11 14.13
N LEU A 44 3.67 -8.71 14.03
CA LEU A 44 2.66 -9.00 15.05
C LEU A 44 2.39 -10.51 15.16
N MET A 45 2.35 -11.22 14.03
CA MET A 45 2.23 -12.68 14.03
C MET A 45 3.45 -13.35 14.65
N GLU A 46 4.66 -12.88 14.31
CA GLU A 46 5.89 -13.38 14.92
C GLU A 46 5.88 -13.17 16.44
N ALA A 47 5.56 -11.95 16.90
CA ALA A 47 5.44 -11.63 18.32
C ALA A 47 4.38 -12.50 19.02
N SER A 48 3.26 -12.78 18.36
CA SER A 48 2.21 -13.68 18.89
C SER A 48 2.70 -15.13 19.01
N ALA A 49 3.50 -15.59 18.04
CA ALA A 49 4.12 -16.91 18.10
C ALA A 49 5.14 -17.00 19.23
N SER A 50 5.98 -15.97 19.40
CA SER A 50 6.95 -15.89 20.50
C SER A 50 6.25 -15.86 21.86
N ALA A 51 5.18 -15.05 22.02
CA ALA A 51 4.39 -15.04 23.25
C ALA A 51 3.75 -16.42 23.56
N THR A 52 3.30 -17.15 22.52
CA THR A 52 2.78 -18.53 22.69
C THR A 52 3.88 -19.48 23.15
N LYS A 53 5.10 -19.34 22.62
CA LYS A 53 6.24 -20.14 23.03
C LYS A 53 6.63 -19.85 24.48
N ASP A 54 6.75 -18.58 24.84
CA ASP A 54 7.15 -18.14 26.18
C ASP A 54 6.14 -18.62 27.22
N TYR A 55 4.84 -18.48 26.95
CA TYR A 55 3.78 -19.01 27.81
C TYR A 55 3.90 -20.54 27.96
N THR A 56 4.15 -21.24 26.85
CA THR A 56 4.29 -22.70 26.89
C THR A 56 5.50 -23.11 27.73
N ASP A 57 6.65 -22.48 27.50
CA ASP A 57 7.91 -22.79 28.19
C ASP A 57 7.85 -22.49 29.70
N GLN A 58 7.28 -21.32 30.07
CA GLN A 58 7.30 -20.84 31.44
C GLN A 58 6.16 -21.38 32.31
N GLU A 59 4.99 -21.63 31.73
CA GLU A 59 3.79 -22.01 32.50
C GLU A 59 3.30 -23.43 32.19
N VAL A 60 3.29 -23.85 30.93
CA VAL A 60 2.66 -25.12 30.52
C VAL A 60 3.59 -26.32 30.68
N SER A 61 4.81 -26.22 30.14
CA SER A 61 5.79 -27.30 30.13
C SER A 61 6.14 -27.79 31.53
N PRO A 62 6.43 -26.92 32.52
CA PRO A 62 6.77 -27.36 33.87
C PRO A 62 5.66 -28.18 34.54
N LEU A 63 4.39 -27.89 34.23
CA LEU A 63 3.24 -28.62 34.80
C LEU A 63 3.04 -29.97 34.12
N LEU A 64 3.19 -30.02 32.78
CA LEU A 64 2.99 -31.24 32.00
C LEU A 64 4.14 -32.24 32.14
N GLU A 65 5.39 -31.77 32.24
CA GLU A 65 6.57 -32.62 32.42
C GLU A 65 6.55 -33.38 33.76
N GLN A 66 5.88 -32.82 34.78
CA GLN A 66 5.68 -33.48 36.07
C GLN A 66 4.63 -34.60 36.04
N THR A 67 3.87 -34.74 34.95
CA THR A 67 2.82 -35.76 34.86
C THR A 67 3.40 -37.16 34.59
N PRO A 68 2.86 -38.22 35.19
CA PRO A 68 3.28 -39.59 34.89
C PRO A 68 3.13 -39.96 33.41
N GLN A 69 2.14 -39.35 32.73
CA GLN A 69 1.86 -39.60 31.33
C GLN A 69 2.98 -39.10 30.41
N HIS A 70 3.63 -37.97 30.73
CA HIS A 70 4.74 -37.44 29.93
C HIS A 70 5.91 -38.43 29.84
N ASN A 71 6.21 -39.13 30.93
CA ASN A 71 7.26 -40.14 30.98
C ASN A 71 6.92 -41.41 30.20
N ALA A 72 5.62 -41.73 30.07
CA ALA A 72 5.15 -42.91 29.34
C ALA A 72 4.91 -42.63 27.85
N THR A 73 4.50 -41.42 27.48
CA THR A 73 4.19 -41.03 26.10
C THR A 73 4.60 -39.59 25.89
N PHE A 74 5.38 -39.34 24.83
CA PHE A 74 5.85 -37.99 24.55
C PHE A 74 4.67 -37.09 24.24
N LEU A 75 4.51 -36.04 25.06
CA LEU A 75 3.47 -35.01 24.93
C LEU A 75 4.07 -33.82 24.17
N PRO A 76 3.80 -33.63 22.87
CA PRO A 76 4.36 -32.51 22.11
C PRO A 76 3.95 -31.15 22.65
N GLN A 77 2.88 -31.09 23.45
CA GLN A 77 2.39 -29.88 24.12
C GLN A 77 3.40 -29.27 25.10
N THR A 78 4.44 -30.01 25.52
CA THR A 78 5.56 -29.46 26.32
C THR A 78 6.61 -28.76 25.46
N ILE A 79 6.47 -28.77 24.13
CA ILE A 79 7.43 -28.15 23.22
C ILE A 79 6.87 -26.81 22.74
N PRO A 80 7.51 -25.66 23.06
CA PRO A 80 7.01 -24.33 22.68
C PRO A 80 6.72 -24.16 21.18
N PHE A 81 7.61 -24.69 20.33
CA PHE A 81 7.48 -24.68 18.87
C PHE A 81 6.22 -25.43 18.39
N TYR A 82 5.90 -26.57 19.02
CA TYR A 82 4.66 -27.30 18.71
C TYR A 82 3.42 -26.47 19.04
N ALA A 83 3.40 -25.78 20.18
CA ALA A 83 2.27 -24.93 20.57
C ALA A 83 2.06 -23.76 19.60
N ALA A 84 3.14 -23.10 19.17
CA ALA A 84 3.09 -22.04 18.16
C ALA A 84 2.54 -22.58 16.83
N ASN A 85 3.15 -23.63 16.27
CA ASN A 85 2.71 -24.22 15.00
C ASN A 85 1.26 -24.75 15.07
N ALA A 86 0.86 -25.37 16.17
CA ALA A 86 -0.50 -25.87 16.34
C ALA A 86 -1.53 -24.73 16.44
N THR A 87 -1.18 -23.60 17.05
CA THR A 87 -2.06 -22.43 17.15
C THR A 87 -2.22 -21.77 15.79
N PHE A 88 -1.12 -21.53 15.07
CA PHE A 88 -1.20 -20.94 13.73
C PHE A 88 -1.82 -21.86 12.68
N LYS A 89 -1.70 -23.19 12.83
CA LYS A 89 -2.46 -24.15 12.01
C LYS A 89 -3.98 -23.95 12.15
N ARG A 90 -4.47 -23.52 13.32
CA ARG A 90 -5.87 -23.15 13.52
C ARG A 90 -6.21 -21.78 12.91
N ILE A 91 -5.32 -20.79 13.03
CA ILE A 91 -5.48 -19.47 12.39
C ILE A 91 -5.64 -19.62 10.87
N ARG A 92 -4.87 -20.54 10.26
CA ARG A 92 -4.96 -20.85 8.83
C ARG A 92 -6.32 -21.36 8.35
N ALA A 93 -7.19 -21.84 9.25
CA ALA A 93 -8.55 -22.20 8.86
C ALA A 93 -9.37 -20.96 8.43
N THR A 94 -9.09 -19.80 9.03
CA THR A 94 -9.74 -18.51 8.68
C THR A 94 -8.87 -17.69 7.72
N TYR A 95 -7.53 -17.79 7.85
CA TYR A 95 -6.56 -17.02 7.07
C TYR A 95 -5.58 -17.95 6.33
N PRO A 96 -6.00 -18.64 5.26
CA PRO A 96 -5.25 -19.76 4.66
C PRO A 96 -3.88 -19.37 4.09
N GLU A 97 -3.73 -18.12 3.64
CA GLU A 97 -2.49 -17.57 3.07
C GLU A 97 -1.53 -17.02 4.13
N TYR A 98 -1.99 -16.83 5.37
CA TYR A 98 -1.16 -16.36 6.48
C TYR A 98 -0.49 -17.56 7.12
N VAL A 99 0.80 -17.73 6.86
CA VAL A 99 1.53 -18.93 7.25
C VAL A 99 2.67 -18.57 8.17
N ILE A 100 2.78 -19.30 9.28
CA ILE A 100 4.04 -19.41 10.02
C ILE A 100 4.60 -20.82 9.82
N ARG A 101 5.91 -20.90 9.65
CA ARG A 101 6.66 -22.16 9.66
C ARG A 101 7.90 -21.99 10.49
N GLU A 102 8.28 -23.05 11.18
CA GLU A 102 9.52 -23.15 11.92
C GLU A 102 10.36 -24.18 11.21
N ALA A 103 10.98 -23.75 10.12
CA ALA A 103 11.68 -24.62 9.20
C ALA A 103 13.07 -24.95 9.77
N ALA A 104 13.43 -26.22 9.80
CA ALA A 104 14.78 -26.66 10.17
C ALA A 104 15.39 -27.54 9.09
N LEU A 105 16.72 -27.50 8.98
CA LEU A 105 17.46 -28.33 8.00
C LEU A 105 17.41 -29.82 8.38
N ASN A 106 17.46 -30.11 9.69
CA ASN A 106 17.34 -31.44 10.26
C ASN A 106 16.34 -31.41 11.44
N PRO A 107 15.02 -31.41 11.17
CA PRO A 107 14.00 -31.37 12.23
C PRO A 107 13.75 -32.75 12.84
N THR A 108 13.22 -32.80 14.06
CA THR A 108 12.66 -34.04 14.62
C THR A 108 11.35 -34.43 13.93
N ASN A 109 10.47 -33.46 13.67
CA ASN A 109 9.23 -33.68 12.94
C ASN A 109 9.43 -33.31 11.47
N LEU A 110 9.20 -34.26 10.55
CA LEU A 110 9.48 -34.06 9.13
C LEU A 110 8.56 -33.02 8.46
N ASP A 111 7.42 -32.69 9.06
CA ASP A 111 6.56 -31.59 8.60
C ASP A 111 7.26 -30.21 8.67
N ASP A 112 8.25 -30.11 9.56
CA ASP A 112 9.05 -28.91 9.81
C ASP A 112 10.35 -28.90 8.98
N ARG A 113 10.52 -29.85 8.05
CA ARG A 113 11.67 -29.87 7.14
C ARG A 113 11.61 -28.64 6.25
N ALA A 114 12.73 -27.92 6.20
CA ALA A 114 12.88 -26.76 5.36
C ALA A 114 12.68 -27.13 3.88
N LEU A 115 11.87 -26.33 3.19
CA LEU A 115 11.84 -26.28 1.74
C LEU A 115 13.13 -25.62 1.22
N ASP A 116 13.46 -25.79 -0.06
CA ASP A 116 14.70 -25.28 -0.64
C ASP A 116 14.92 -23.78 -0.36
N TRP A 117 13.90 -22.95 -0.58
CA TRP A 117 13.97 -21.50 -0.32
C TRP A 117 14.04 -21.15 1.18
N GLU A 118 13.50 -22.00 2.06
CA GLU A 118 13.61 -21.82 3.51
C GLU A 118 15.02 -22.20 3.97
N ALA A 119 15.61 -23.23 3.37
CA ALA A 119 17.00 -23.62 3.61
C ALA A 119 17.98 -22.52 3.20
N ASP A 120 17.71 -21.79 2.12
CA ASP A 120 18.49 -20.61 1.73
C ASP A 120 18.49 -19.52 2.81
N LEU A 121 17.34 -19.27 3.45
CA LEU A 121 17.24 -18.32 4.57
C LEU A 121 18.01 -18.81 5.81
N ILE A 122 17.92 -20.10 6.12
CA ILE A 122 18.68 -20.68 7.24
C ILE A 122 20.19 -20.54 6.98
N ASN A 123 20.64 -20.83 5.76
CA ASN A 123 22.04 -20.67 5.36
C ASN A 123 22.47 -19.19 5.33
N TYR A 124 21.58 -18.28 4.95
CA TYR A 124 21.82 -16.84 5.07
C TYR A 124 22.17 -16.46 6.51
N PHE A 125 21.39 -16.89 7.50
CA PHE A 125 21.67 -16.59 8.90
C PHE A 125 22.95 -17.29 9.42
N ARG A 126 23.25 -18.50 8.96
CA ARG A 126 24.53 -19.19 9.27
C ARG A 126 25.74 -18.41 8.78
N ASN A 127 25.63 -17.78 7.60
CA ASN A 127 26.72 -17.04 6.98
C ASN A 127 26.80 -15.57 7.44
N ASN A 128 25.77 -15.04 8.09
CA ASN A 128 25.67 -13.65 8.52
C ASN A 128 25.42 -13.58 10.03
N SER A 129 26.40 -14.02 10.82
CA SER A 129 26.32 -13.99 12.29
C SER A 129 26.06 -12.57 12.79
N GLY A 130 24.94 -12.38 13.50
CA GLY A 130 24.50 -11.09 14.04
C GLY A 130 23.25 -10.54 13.36
N GLN A 131 22.84 -11.08 12.20
CA GLN A 131 21.54 -10.75 11.62
C GLN A 131 20.43 -11.44 12.40
N THR A 132 19.50 -10.66 12.92
CA THR A 132 18.37 -11.14 13.72
C THR A 132 17.10 -11.30 12.91
N GLN A 133 17.01 -10.65 11.74
CA GLN A 133 15.85 -10.72 10.86
C GLN A 133 16.26 -10.63 9.39
N HIS A 134 15.50 -11.29 8.52
CA HIS A 134 15.57 -11.10 7.09
C HIS A 134 14.14 -10.96 6.53
N VAL A 135 13.86 -9.85 5.86
CA VAL A 135 12.58 -9.57 5.22
C VAL A 135 12.74 -9.59 3.71
N GLY A 136 11.80 -10.22 3.02
CA GLY A 136 11.81 -10.25 1.56
C GLY A 136 10.42 -10.48 0.97
N GLU A 137 10.36 -10.45 -0.36
CA GLU A 137 9.15 -10.73 -1.12
C GLU A 137 9.41 -11.89 -2.05
N ARG A 138 8.39 -12.72 -2.27
CA ARG A 138 8.44 -13.85 -3.20
C ARG A 138 7.14 -14.00 -3.96
N GLY A 139 7.23 -14.40 -5.23
CA GLY A 139 6.07 -14.86 -5.98
C GLY A 139 5.68 -16.27 -5.55
N THR A 140 4.40 -16.50 -5.29
CA THR A 140 3.82 -17.83 -5.09
C THR A 140 2.67 -18.06 -6.08
N PRO A 141 2.18 -19.30 -6.24
CA PRO A 141 1.01 -19.57 -7.07
C PRO A 141 -0.25 -18.79 -6.65
N THR A 142 -0.33 -18.34 -5.39
CA THR A 142 -1.44 -17.56 -4.86
C THR A 142 -1.23 -16.05 -4.94
N GLY A 143 -0.03 -15.61 -5.35
CA GLY A 143 0.30 -14.20 -5.54
C GLY A 143 1.61 -13.78 -4.87
N PRO A 144 1.92 -12.47 -4.85
CA PRO A 144 3.08 -11.96 -4.11
C PRO A 144 2.87 -12.11 -2.61
N MET A 145 3.87 -12.68 -1.94
CA MET A 145 3.93 -12.86 -0.49
C MET A 145 5.13 -12.09 0.05
N LEU A 146 4.93 -11.33 1.12
CA LEU A 146 6.01 -10.84 1.95
C LEU A 146 6.34 -11.92 2.98
N TYR A 147 7.63 -12.13 3.25
CA TYR A 147 8.07 -12.95 4.36
C TYR A 147 8.98 -12.18 5.31
N ALA A 148 8.84 -12.45 6.60
CA ALA A 148 9.75 -12.03 7.64
C ALA A 148 10.30 -13.31 8.31
N ALA A 149 11.61 -13.43 8.36
CA ALA A 149 12.29 -14.61 8.90
C ALA A 149 13.24 -14.22 10.03
N THR A 150 13.32 -15.04 11.07
CA THR A 150 14.25 -14.91 12.18
C THR A 150 14.94 -16.25 12.48
N PRO A 151 16.23 -16.24 12.87
CA PRO A 151 16.99 -17.47 13.06
C PRO A 151 16.58 -18.19 14.35
N ILE A 152 16.56 -19.52 14.30
CA ILE A 152 16.39 -20.38 15.48
C ILE A 152 17.77 -20.88 15.89
N LEU A 153 18.23 -20.41 17.05
CA LEU A 153 19.51 -20.80 17.64
C LEU A 153 19.31 -21.99 18.60
N ALA A 154 20.22 -22.95 18.54
CA ALA A 154 20.29 -24.06 19.50
C ALA A 154 20.79 -23.56 20.86
N ALA A 155 19.87 -23.06 21.67
CA ALA A 155 20.09 -22.69 23.06
C ALA A 155 20.32 -23.93 23.94
N SER A 156 20.75 -23.72 25.18
CA SER A 156 21.05 -24.81 26.14
C SER A 156 19.88 -25.78 26.32
N GLY A 157 18.65 -25.28 26.42
CA GLY A 157 17.44 -26.11 26.55
C GLY A 157 17.20 -27.04 25.36
N CYS A 158 17.56 -26.62 24.14
CA CYS A 158 17.43 -27.45 22.95
C CYS A 158 18.33 -28.70 23.02
N LEU A 159 19.53 -28.54 23.58
CA LEU A 159 20.54 -29.60 23.62
C LEU A 159 20.20 -30.72 24.60
N THR A 160 19.24 -30.51 25.51
CA THR A 160 18.69 -31.57 26.36
C THR A 160 18.10 -32.72 25.54
N CYS A 161 17.47 -32.40 24.40
CA CYS A 161 16.83 -33.38 23.53
C CYS A 161 17.56 -33.58 22.20
N HIS A 162 18.22 -32.54 21.66
CA HIS A 162 18.73 -32.52 20.29
C HIS A 162 20.25 -32.67 20.17
N SER A 163 20.98 -32.88 21.27
CA SER A 163 22.43 -33.13 21.23
C SER A 163 22.75 -34.51 20.65
N ASP A 164 22.60 -35.57 21.44
CA ASP A 164 22.82 -36.96 21.04
C ASP A 164 21.55 -37.79 21.24
N ALA A 165 21.22 -38.64 20.26
CA ALA A 165 20.03 -39.48 20.29
C ALA A 165 19.99 -40.48 21.47
N SER A 166 21.13 -40.78 22.11
CA SER A 166 21.18 -41.61 23.32
C SER A 166 20.78 -40.88 24.59
N LEU A 167 20.88 -39.54 24.61
CA LEU A 167 20.50 -38.69 25.73
C LEU A 167 19.05 -38.21 25.66
N ALA A 168 18.45 -38.25 24.46
CA ALA A 168 17.08 -37.82 24.24
C ALA A 168 16.05 -38.65 25.04
N PRO A 169 14.91 -38.04 25.44
CA PRO A 169 13.85 -38.75 26.15
C PRO A 169 13.37 -39.99 25.39
N LYS A 170 13.30 -41.14 26.07
CA LYS A 170 12.89 -42.42 25.45
C LYS A 170 11.52 -42.33 24.76
N ALA A 171 10.59 -41.59 25.36
CA ALA A 171 9.26 -41.38 24.80
C ALA A 171 9.31 -40.58 23.47
N MET A 172 10.22 -39.61 23.35
CA MET A 172 10.44 -38.85 22.10
C MET A 172 10.97 -39.76 21.01
N LEU A 173 11.97 -40.60 21.32
CA LEU A 173 12.54 -41.56 20.39
C LEU A 173 11.52 -42.60 19.92
N ALA A 174 10.65 -43.06 20.83
CA ALA A 174 9.57 -43.99 20.48
C ALA A 174 8.57 -43.37 19.49
N ARG A 175 8.39 -42.04 19.52
CA ARG A 175 7.45 -41.31 18.65
C ARG A 175 8.07 -40.89 17.32
N TYR A 176 9.30 -40.37 17.33
CA TYR A 176 9.93 -39.73 16.17
C TYR A 176 11.14 -40.47 15.61
N GLY A 177 11.61 -41.53 16.27
CA GLY A 177 12.80 -42.27 15.88
C GLY A 177 14.11 -41.57 16.29
N ARG A 178 15.23 -42.08 15.75
CA ARG A 178 16.60 -41.66 16.10
C ARG A 178 17.35 -40.99 14.94
N ASP A 179 16.74 -40.89 13.77
CA ASP A 179 17.44 -40.58 12.52
C ASP A 179 17.53 -39.07 12.24
N HIS A 180 16.65 -38.25 12.83
CA HIS A 180 16.54 -36.82 12.55
C HIS A 180 16.38 -35.97 13.81
N GLY A 181 16.79 -34.70 13.73
CA GLY A 181 16.67 -33.77 14.85
C GLY A 181 17.70 -33.95 15.95
N PHE A 182 18.89 -34.48 15.64
CA PHE A 182 20.01 -34.62 16.58
C PHE A 182 21.29 -34.02 16.00
N GLY A 183 22.34 -33.94 16.82
CA GLY A 183 23.66 -33.44 16.46
C GLY A 183 23.80 -31.92 16.52
N TRP A 184 22.83 -31.22 17.11
CA TRP A 184 22.85 -29.76 17.21
C TRP A 184 23.99 -29.29 18.13
N ARG A 185 24.64 -28.19 17.76
CA ARG A 185 25.72 -27.60 18.56
C ARG A 185 25.26 -26.32 19.27
N PRO A 186 25.85 -25.97 20.43
CA PRO A 186 25.54 -24.71 21.10
C PRO A 186 25.68 -23.51 20.15
N SER A 187 24.67 -22.64 20.15
CA SER A 187 24.60 -21.42 19.33
C SER A 187 24.60 -21.66 17.81
N GLU A 188 24.37 -22.89 17.35
CA GLU A 188 24.16 -23.18 15.93
C GLU A 188 22.80 -22.65 15.47
N VAL A 189 22.75 -22.04 14.29
CA VAL A 189 21.48 -21.75 13.61
C VAL A 189 20.96 -23.06 13.01
N VAL A 190 19.96 -23.65 13.65
CA VAL A 190 19.40 -24.97 13.26
C VAL A 190 18.19 -24.85 12.34
N GLY A 191 17.57 -23.68 12.34
CA GLY A 191 16.38 -23.38 11.54
C GLY A 191 16.08 -21.88 11.48
N ALA A 192 14.92 -21.57 10.92
CA ALA A 192 14.37 -20.22 10.88
C ALA A 192 12.86 -20.27 11.15
N GLN A 193 12.37 -19.32 11.94
CA GLN A 193 10.96 -19.01 12.00
C GLN A 193 10.65 -18.09 10.82
N ILE A 194 9.66 -18.44 10.01
CA ILE A 194 9.32 -17.73 8.78
C ILE A 194 7.83 -17.44 8.81
N VAL A 195 7.49 -16.16 8.87
CA VAL A 195 6.12 -15.66 8.72
C VAL A 195 5.95 -15.21 7.28
N SER A 196 4.90 -15.68 6.61
CA SER A 196 4.53 -15.32 5.25
C SER A 196 3.12 -14.72 5.23
N VAL A 197 3.00 -13.52 4.67
CA VAL A 197 1.75 -12.74 4.61
C VAL A 197 1.46 -12.34 3.16
N PRO A 198 0.21 -12.51 2.68
CA PRO A 198 -0.14 -12.12 1.31
C PRO A 198 -0.15 -10.61 1.12
N MET A 199 0.52 -10.15 0.07
CA MET A 199 0.50 -8.72 -0.30
C MET A 199 -0.76 -8.35 -1.08
N SER A 200 -1.44 -9.31 -1.70
CA SER A 200 -2.61 -9.10 -2.55
C SER A 200 -3.72 -8.28 -1.84
N VAL A 201 -3.95 -8.54 -0.55
CA VAL A 201 -4.96 -7.82 0.24
C VAL A 201 -4.59 -6.35 0.43
N ALA A 202 -3.34 -6.07 0.81
CA ALA A 202 -2.88 -4.70 1.05
C ALA A 202 -2.73 -3.92 -0.25
N ILE A 203 -2.18 -4.54 -1.30
CA ILE A 203 -2.10 -3.94 -2.65
C ILE A 203 -3.50 -3.65 -3.19
N GLY A 204 -4.46 -4.56 -3.02
CA GLY A 204 -5.85 -4.32 -3.43
C GLY A 204 -6.48 -3.13 -2.71
N LYS A 205 -6.18 -2.92 -1.43
CA LYS A 205 -6.59 -1.72 -0.68
C LYS A 205 -5.92 -0.46 -1.21
N ALA A 206 -4.62 -0.51 -1.50
CA ALA A 206 -3.87 0.61 -2.10
C ALA A 206 -4.44 1.00 -3.47
N ASP A 207 -4.71 0.03 -4.34
CA ASP A 207 -5.29 0.26 -5.67
C ASP A 207 -6.69 0.88 -5.58
N ASN A 208 -7.53 0.40 -4.66
CA ASN A 208 -8.86 0.98 -4.42
C ASN A 208 -8.77 2.40 -3.86
N GLY A 209 -7.83 2.66 -2.96
CA GLY A 209 -7.54 4.00 -2.45
C GLY A 209 -7.11 4.96 -3.55
N LEU A 210 -6.19 4.52 -4.42
CA LEU A 210 -5.72 5.30 -5.57
C LEU A 210 -6.87 5.60 -6.53
N ARG A 211 -7.68 4.61 -6.89
CA ARG A 211 -8.85 4.81 -7.75
C ARG A 211 -9.82 5.81 -7.14
N SER A 212 -10.13 5.67 -5.86
CA SER A 212 -11.05 6.58 -5.15
C SER A 212 -10.53 8.02 -5.14
N LEU A 213 -9.23 8.20 -4.86
CA LEU A 213 -8.56 9.50 -4.92
C LEU A 213 -8.65 10.10 -6.33
N LEU A 214 -8.33 9.32 -7.36
CA LEU A 214 -8.33 9.81 -8.74
C LEU A 214 -9.74 10.14 -9.24
N PHE A 215 -10.75 9.33 -8.90
CA PHE A 215 -12.13 9.64 -9.22
C PHE A 215 -12.61 10.92 -8.52
N GLY A 216 -12.32 11.07 -7.23
CA GLY A 216 -12.66 12.27 -6.47
C GLY A 216 -12.01 13.52 -7.05
N LEU A 217 -10.71 13.45 -7.36
CA LEU A 217 -9.97 14.57 -7.94
C LEU A 217 -10.48 14.92 -9.35
N GLY A 218 -10.74 13.91 -10.18
CA GLY A 218 -11.32 14.08 -11.51
C GLY A 218 -12.70 14.75 -11.46
N ALA A 219 -13.55 14.37 -10.51
CA ALA A 219 -14.86 15.00 -10.32
C ALA A 219 -14.73 16.48 -9.92
N ILE A 220 -13.81 16.80 -8.99
CA ILE A 220 -13.54 18.19 -8.57
C ILE A 220 -12.99 19.01 -9.73
N PHE A 221 -12.09 18.47 -10.54
CA PHE A 221 -11.56 19.16 -11.72
C PHE A 221 -12.65 19.42 -12.76
N LEU A 222 -13.50 18.44 -13.05
CA LEU A 222 -14.61 18.61 -13.98
C LEU A 222 -15.56 19.71 -13.50
N LEU A 223 -15.94 19.68 -12.21
CA LEU A 223 -16.78 20.71 -11.61
C LEU A 223 -16.12 22.10 -11.71
N THR A 224 -14.83 22.18 -11.45
CA THR A 224 -14.06 23.44 -11.54
C THR A 224 -14.07 23.99 -12.96
N ILE A 225 -13.84 23.16 -13.98
CA ILE A 225 -13.91 23.58 -15.40
C ILE A 225 -15.30 24.13 -15.72
N VAL A 226 -16.35 23.42 -15.33
CA VAL A 226 -17.75 23.86 -15.59
C VAL A 226 -18.04 25.21 -14.93
N LEU A 227 -17.63 25.39 -13.67
CA LEU A 227 -17.83 26.66 -12.96
C LEU A 227 -17.04 27.81 -13.59
N LEU A 228 -15.78 27.57 -13.98
CA LEU A 228 -14.95 28.55 -14.68
C LEU A 228 -15.54 28.91 -16.06
N ASP A 229 -16.05 27.93 -16.81
CA ASP A 229 -16.70 28.15 -18.09
C ASP A 229 -17.95 29.01 -17.96
N ILE A 230 -18.79 28.73 -16.95
CA ILE A 230 -19.98 29.53 -16.64
C ILE A 230 -19.56 30.97 -16.28
N ALA A 231 -18.59 31.13 -15.38
CA ALA A 231 -18.10 32.44 -14.97
C ALA A 231 -17.52 33.22 -16.16
N LEU A 232 -16.63 32.62 -16.94
CA LEU A 232 -16.02 33.23 -18.12
C LEU A 232 -17.06 33.59 -19.17
N TYR A 233 -18.05 32.73 -19.40
CA TYR A 233 -19.11 33.00 -20.36
C TYR A 233 -19.95 34.21 -19.94
N LEU A 234 -20.38 34.27 -18.68
CA LEU A 234 -21.25 35.31 -18.16
C LEU A 234 -20.53 36.65 -17.96
N ILE A 235 -19.32 36.63 -17.42
CA ILE A 235 -18.56 37.81 -17.03
C ILE A 235 -17.79 38.41 -18.20
N VAL A 236 -17.18 37.58 -19.06
CA VAL A 236 -16.26 38.08 -20.10
C VAL A 236 -16.86 37.96 -21.50
N ILE A 237 -17.28 36.75 -21.90
CA ILE A 237 -17.60 36.48 -23.31
C ILE A 237 -18.92 37.13 -23.73
N ARG A 238 -19.95 37.06 -22.87
CA ARG A 238 -21.27 37.61 -23.19
C ARG A 238 -21.23 39.14 -23.34
N PRO A 239 -20.63 39.92 -22.42
CA PRO A 239 -20.47 41.36 -22.61
C PRO A 239 -19.60 41.72 -23.82
N LEU A 240 -18.46 41.06 -24.02
CA LEU A 240 -17.56 41.36 -25.13
C LEU A 240 -18.21 41.06 -26.49
N ARG A 241 -19.01 39.99 -26.58
CA ARG A 241 -19.82 39.72 -27.79
C ARG A 241 -20.85 40.80 -28.06
N ARG A 242 -21.43 41.44 -27.04
CA ARG A 242 -22.36 42.57 -27.23
C ARG A 242 -21.62 43.77 -27.84
N VAL A 243 -20.47 44.14 -27.30
CA VAL A 243 -19.65 45.24 -27.83
C VAL A 243 -19.22 44.94 -29.27
N SER A 244 -18.66 43.76 -29.53
CA SER A 244 -18.20 43.35 -30.86
C SER A 244 -19.34 43.31 -31.90
N ARG A 245 -20.54 42.84 -31.52
CA ARG A 245 -21.69 42.84 -32.42
C ARG A 245 -22.16 44.26 -32.77
N ASN A 246 -22.16 45.18 -31.80
CA ASN A 246 -22.54 46.57 -32.07
C ASN A 246 -21.50 47.27 -32.95
N ALA A 247 -20.21 47.01 -32.71
CA ALA A 247 -19.13 47.50 -33.56
C ALA A 247 -19.30 47.03 -35.02
N ASP A 248 -19.66 45.75 -35.25
CA ASP A 248 -19.90 45.19 -36.59
C ASP A 248 -21.14 45.79 -37.28
N ILE A 249 -22.15 46.21 -36.53
CA ILE A 249 -23.33 46.89 -37.08
C ILE A 249 -22.98 48.33 -37.49
N ILE A 250 -22.29 49.07 -36.62
CA ILE A 250 -21.85 50.45 -36.88
C ILE A 250 -20.90 50.50 -38.08
N SER A 251 -19.97 49.54 -38.20
CA SER A 251 -19.02 49.48 -39.32
C SER A 251 -19.70 49.25 -40.68
N LYS A 252 -20.93 48.72 -40.69
CA LYS A 252 -21.77 48.54 -41.88
C LYS A 252 -22.64 49.76 -42.20
N GLY A 253 -22.43 50.89 -41.52
CA GLY A 253 -23.09 52.16 -41.79
C GLY A 253 -24.39 52.41 -41.01
N GLN A 254 -24.77 51.51 -40.09
CA GLN A 254 -25.91 51.73 -39.19
C GLN A 254 -25.45 52.51 -37.94
N LEU A 255 -25.39 53.84 -38.07
CA LEU A 255 -24.86 54.73 -37.04
C LEU A 255 -25.86 55.07 -35.92
N GLU A 256 -27.16 54.97 -36.18
CA GLU A 256 -28.24 55.30 -35.23
C GLU A 256 -28.55 54.13 -34.27
N MET A 257 -27.60 53.81 -33.40
CA MET A 257 -27.82 52.84 -32.32
C MET A 257 -27.66 53.49 -30.94
N PRO A 258 -28.48 53.08 -29.94
CA PRO A 258 -28.33 53.58 -28.58
C PRO A 258 -26.98 53.13 -27.99
N PRO A 259 -26.37 53.95 -27.11
CA PRO A 259 -25.12 53.59 -26.46
C PRO A 259 -25.30 52.35 -25.60
N LEU A 260 -24.26 51.52 -25.54
CA LEU A 260 -24.29 50.31 -24.71
C LEU A 260 -24.27 50.67 -23.23
N GLU A 261 -25.09 49.97 -22.44
CA GLU A 261 -25.13 50.15 -20.99
C GLU A 261 -23.78 49.73 -20.38
N VAL A 262 -23.09 50.67 -19.74
CA VAL A 262 -21.83 50.41 -19.02
C VAL A 262 -22.17 49.91 -17.62
N LYS A 263 -21.93 48.62 -17.36
CA LYS A 263 -22.10 48.01 -16.04
C LYS A 263 -20.75 47.61 -15.45
N GLY A 264 -20.56 47.91 -14.16
CA GLY A 264 -19.38 47.53 -13.41
C GLY A 264 -18.26 48.57 -13.47
N LYS A 265 -17.08 48.15 -12.99
CA LYS A 265 -15.85 48.96 -12.92
C LYS A 265 -14.61 48.17 -13.38
N ASP A 266 -14.82 47.07 -14.10
CA ASP A 266 -13.77 46.22 -14.63
C ASP A 266 -13.32 46.68 -16.03
N GLU A 267 -12.34 45.98 -16.59
CA GLU A 267 -11.78 46.26 -17.91
C GLU A 267 -12.85 46.14 -19.02
N ILE A 268 -13.89 45.32 -18.81
CA ILE A 268 -15.01 45.19 -19.75
C ILE A 268 -15.88 46.45 -19.75
N ALA A 269 -16.14 47.03 -18.57
CA ALA A 269 -16.83 48.31 -18.45
C ALA A 269 -16.03 49.44 -19.12
N GLU A 270 -14.71 49.47 -18.92
CA GLU A 270 -13.83 50.46 -19.54
C GLU A 270 -13.82 50.35 -21.06
N VAL A 271 -13.74 49.12 -21.61
CA VAL A 271 -13.83 48.86 -23.06
C VAL A 271 -15.20 49.31 -23.59
N THR A 272 -16.28 49.01 -22.88
CA THR A 272 -17.65 49.42 -23.28
C THR A 272 -17.79 50.94 -23.31
N ALA A 273 -17.27 51.63 -22.28
CA ALA A 273 -17.30 53.09 -22.21
C ALA A 273 -16.45 53.73 -23.32
N SER A 274 -15.27 53.17 -23.59
CA SER A 274 -14.38 53.62 -24.66
C SER A 274 -15.01 53.43 -26.04
N PHE A 275 -15.68 52.31 -26.25
CA PHE A 275 -16.46 52.04 -27.46
C PHE A 275 -17.57 53.08 -27.67
N ASN A 276 -18.36 53.39 -26.63
CA ASN A 276 -19.41 54.40 -26.71
C ASN A 276 -18.86 55.78 -27.09
N ARG A 277 -17.73 56.20 -26.49
CA ARG A 277 -17.07 57.48 -26.84
C ARG A 277 -16.62 57.51 -28.29
N MET A 278 -16.01 56.43 -28.79
CA MET A 278 -15.60 56.30 -30.19
C MET A 278 -16.79 56.40 -31.15
N HIS A 279 -17.90 55.72 -30.84
CA HIS A 279 -19.14 55.77 -31.62
C HIS A 279 -19.71 57.19 -31.68
N THR A 280 -19.79 57.91 -30.55
CA THR A 280 -20.21 59.31 -30.53
C THR A 280 -19.33 60.21 -31.39
N SER A 281 -18.01 60.04 -31.32
CA SER A 281 -17.08 60.83 -32.14
C SER A 281 -17.23 60.54 -33.64
N LEU A 282 -17.50 59.28 -34.02
CA LEU A 282 -17.73 58.90 -35.40
C LEU A 282 -19.01 59.54 -35.97
N ILE A 283 -20.12 59.52 -35.21
CA ILE A 283 -21.37 60.18 -35.61
C ILE A 283 -21.11 61.66 -35.90
N LYS A 284 -20.46 62.37 -34.98
CA LYS A 284 -20.14 63.80 -35.14
C LYS A 284 -19.27 64.07 -36.38
N ALA A 285 -18.31 63.20 -36.67
CA ALA A 285 -17.46 63.36 -37.85
C ALA A 285 -18.25 63.20 -39.15
N PHE A 286 -19.20 62.26 -39.21
CA PHE A 286 -20.10 62.11 -40.36
C PHE A 286 -21.06 63.30 -40.52
N GLU A 287 -21.57 63.85 -39.42
CA GLU A 287 -22.39 65.08 -39.42
C GLU A 287 -21.63 66.31 -39.92
N MET A 288 -20.30 66.37 -39.76
CA MET A 288 -19.47 67.47 -40.27
C MET A 288 -19.12 67.35 -41.76
N LEU A 289 -19.28 66.16 -42.35
CA LEU A 289 -18.96 65.88 -43.76
C LEU A 289 -20.18 66.03 -44.69
N ASN A 290 -21.39 65.98 -44.13
CA ASN A 290 -22.66 66.24 -44.81
C ASN A 290 -23.13 67.68 -44.56
#